data_AF-A0A1F3XSP0-F1
#
_entry.id   AF-A0A1F3XSP0-F1
#
_cell.length_a   1.000
_cell.length_b   1.000
_cell.length_c   1.000
_cell.angle_alpha   90.00
_cell.angle_beta   90.00
_cell.angle_gamma   90.00
#
_symmetry.space_group_name_H-M   'P 1'
#
loop_
_entity.id
_entity.type
_entity.pdbx_description
1 polymer ?
#
loop_
_entity_poly.entity_id
_entity_poly.type
_entity_poly.pdbx_seq_one_letter_code
_entity_poly.pdbx_strand_id
1 'polypeptide(L)'
;MQHTLAYDSPVGERGESLSGGERQRVSIARAILCSPQILILDEATSNIDSEAERSIQLALEKVSSGRTTIIIAHRLSTIRDCDRIFVVENGEIVEEGSHHQLLRLNQRYASWIKIQQGEKAETADAVTEEPVSARAIKTTPDDSGIRWLSRSSTELLQTPQRELQAIVKGSLYRGVFALRCFPIEHKDHYLSLRFVNESNMTQEIGIIRDLNGWSRKEQKLLRDSLSRRYLFHTIQRIHSIQKVSRFLTFSASTDLGDVEFMMRHNPDSGPRIGKADKLLIDIDKNLYILPESLLLSKADRGLLERYIYW
;
A
#
# COMPACT_ATOMS: atom_id res chain seq x y z
N MET A 1 -32.17 -11.81 8.37
CA MET A 1 -33.17 -10.80 8.80
C MET A 1 -33.39 -9.85 7.64
N GLN A 2 -34.63 -9.58 7.25
CA GLN A 2 -34.93 -8.58 6.23
C GLN A 2 -34.66 -7.17 6.78
N HIS A 3 -33.72 -6.46 6.17
CA HIS A 3 -33.41 -5.07 6.48
C HIS A 3 -34.56 -4.16 6.01
N THR A 4 -35.54 -3.89 6.89
CA THR A 4 -36.74 -3.08 6.57
C THR A 4 -36.46 -1.60 6.36
N LEU A 5 -35.29 -1.10 6.75
CA LEU A 5 -34.89 0.31 6.65
C LEU A 5 -34.07 0.63 5.38
N ALA A 6 -33.88 -0.34 4.47
CA ALA A 6 -33.10 -0.18 3.24
C ALA A 6 -31.74 0.51 3.50
N TYR A 7 -31.46 1.68 2.90
CA TYR A 7 -30.20 2.40 3.04
C TYR A 7 -29.90 2.88 4.47
N ASP A 8 -30.92 3.14 5.28
CA ASP A 8 -30.77 3.60 6.67
C ASP A 8 -30.52 2.44 7.65
N SER A 9 -30.42 1.20 7.12
CA SER A 9 -30.20 0.02 7.95
C SER A 9 -28.82 0.07 8.62
N PRO A 10 -28.73 -0.02 9.95
CA PRO A 10 -27.46 -0.07 10.64
C PRO A 10 -26.72 -1.38 10.31
N VAL A 11 -25.44 -1.27 9.97
CA VAL A 11 -24.60 -2.42 9.57
C VAL A 11 -23.64 -2.94 10.66
N GLY A 12 -23.72 -2.38 11.87
CA GLY A 12 -22.83 -2.71 12.99
C GLY A 12 -21.40 -2.18 12.81
N GLU A 13 -20.53 -2.43 13.80
CA GLU A 13 -19.12 -2.03 13.70
C GLU A 13 -18.44 -2.77 12.53
N ARG A 14 -17.74 -2.00 11.68
CA ARG A 14 -17.05 -2.54 10.48
C ARG A 14 -17.93 -3.35 9.52
N GLY A 15 -19.26 -3.20 9.58
CA GLY A 15 -20.17 -3.95 8.70
C GLY A 15 -20.32 -5.42 9.09
N GLU A 16 -20.27 -5.74 10.39
CA GLU A 16 -20.41 -7.10 10.91
C GLU A 16 -21.71 -7.79 10.48
N SER A 17 -22.81 -7.05 10.31
CA SER A 17 -24.09 -7.64 9.89
C SER A 17 -24.19 -7.95 8.40
N LEU A 18 -23.17 -7.61 7.60
CA LEU A 18 -23.11 -7.90 6.18
C LEU A 18 -22.28 -9.15 5.91
N SER A 19 -22.71 -9.99 4.97
CA SER A 19 -21.89 -11.05 4.40
C SER A 19 -20.65 -10.47 3.68
N GLY A 20 -19.67 -11.32 3.38
CA GLY A 20 -18.47 -10.93 2.63
C GLY A 20 -18.81 -10.28 1.29
N GLY A 21 -19.71 -10.89 0.52
CA GLY A 21 -20.17 -10.37 -0.78
C GLY A 21 -20.96 -9.06 -0.66
N GLU A 22 -21.76 -8.88 0.39
CA GLU A 22 -22.46 -7.61 0.66
C GLU A 22 -21.49 -6.48 1.01
N ARG A 23 -20.49 -6.73 1.88
CA ARG A 23 -19.42 -5.75 2.17
C ARG A 23 -18.65 -5.36 0.91
N GLN A 24 -18.39 -6.32 0.03
CA GLN A 24 -17.72 -6.09 -1.23
C GLN A 24 -18.56 -5.21 -2.17
N ARG A 25 -19.87 -5.50 -2.31
CA ARG A 25 -20.81 -4.66 -3.09
C ARG A 25 -20.89 -3.23 -2.56
N VAL A 26 -20.98 -3.04 -1.24
CA VAL A 26 -20.95 -1.70 -0.62
C VAL A 26 -19.63 -0.99 -0.90
N SER A 27 -18.51 -1.69 -0.87
CA SER A 27 -17.20 -1.10 -1.19
C SER A 27 -17.08 -0.65 -2.64
N ILE A 28 -17.60 -1.47 -3.57
CA ILE A 28 -17.69 -1.11 -5.00
C ILE A 28 -18.60 0.10 -5.19
N ALA A 29 -19.77 0.13 -4.55
CA ALA A 29 -20.68 1.27 -4.58
C ALA A 29 -20.01 2.56 -4.07
N ARG A 30 -19.21 2.47 -2.99
CA ARG A 30 -18.41 3.62 -2.50
C ARG A 30 -17.36 4.07 -3.51
N ALA A 31 -16.69 3.14 -4.18
CA ALA A 31 -15.72 3.48 -5.23
C ALA A 31 -16.38 4.14 -6.46
N ILE A 32 -17.60 3.72 -6.81
CA ILE A 32 -18.43 4.37 -7.83
C ILE A 32 -18.69 5.83 -7.42
N LEU A 33 -19.22 6.03 -6.21
CA LEU A 33 -19.65 7.34 -5.70
C LEU A 33 -18.48 8.32 -5.52
N CYS A 34 -17.33 7.85 -5.00
CA CYS A 34 -16.14 8.69 -4.87
C CYS A 34 -15.53 9.10 -6.21
N SER A 35 -15.81 8.37 -7.29
CA SER A 35 -15.28 8.61 -8.63
C SER A 35 -13.77 8.95 -8.67
N PRO A 36 -12.89 8.09 -8.11
CA PRO A 36 -11.46 8.38 -8.02
C PRO A 36 -10.80 8.36 -9.41
N GLN A 37 -9.73 9.15 -9.60
CA GLN A 37 -8.92 9.10 -10.82
C GLN A 37 -8.09 7.80 -10.93
N ILE A 38 -7.73 7.21 -9.78
CA ILE A 38 -7.01 5.95 -9.67
C ILE A 38 -7.86 4.96 -8.88
N LEU A 39 -8.17 3.82 -9.50
CA LEU A 39 -8.93 2.73 -8.90
C LEU A 39 -8.00 1.55 -8.63
N ILE A 40 -7.99 1.03 -7.41
CA ILE A 40 -7.28 -0.20 -7.07
C ILE A 40 -8.32 -1.27 -6.73
N LEU A 41 -8.30 -2.36 -7.48
CA LEU A 41 -9.17 -3.52 -7.30
C LEU A 41 -8.31 -4.66 -6.77
N ASP A 42 -8.31 -4.84 -5.45
CA ASP A 42 -7.58 -5.92 -4.78
C ASP A 42 -8.52 -7.09 -4.53
N GLU A 43 -8.40 -8.15 -5.31
CA GLU A 43 -9.26 -9.34 -5.27
C GLU A 43 -10.77 -9.01 -5.23
N ALA A 44 -11.18 -7.99 -5.96
CA ALA A 44 -12.52 -7.41 -5.87
C ALA A 44 -13.68 -8.36 -6.26
N THR A 45 -13.39 -9.60 -6.64
CA THR A 45 -14.36 -10.63 -7.03
C THR A 45 -14.22 -11.96 -6.26
N SER A 46 -13.33 -12.06 -5.25
CA SER A 46 -13.04 -13.32 -4.57
C SER A 46 -14.19 -13.86 -3.70
N ASN A 47 -15.00 -12.98 -3.08
CA ASN A 47 -16.08 -13.33 -2.15
C ASN A 47 -17.49 -13.18 -2.75
N ILE A 48 -17.61 -13.30 -4.08
CA ILE A 48 -18.85 -13.07 -4.81
C ILE A 48 -19.41 -14.39 -5.35
N ASP A 49 -20.69 -14.63 -5.11
CA ASP A 49 -21.44 -15.76 -5.66
C ASP A 49 -21.45 -15.74 -7.20
N SER A 50 -21.35 -16.91 -7.81
CA SER A 50 -21.25 -17.09 -9.27
C SER A 50 -22.41 -16.44 -10.05
N GLU A 51 -23.60 -16.37 -9.45
CA GLU A 51 -24.79 -15.74 -10.06
C GLU A 51 -24.67 -14.20 -10.10
N ALA A 52 -24.02 -13.59 -9.09
CA ALA A 52 -23.82 -12.15 -9.01
C ALA A 52 -22.54 -11.67 -9.72
N GLU A 53 -21.60 -12.56 -10.01
CA GLU A 53 -20.28 -12.27 -10.57
C GLU A 53 -20.37 -11.45 -11.87
N ARG A 54 -21.22 -11.86 -12.82
CA ARG A 54 -21.36 -11.18 -14.12
C ARG A 54 -21.86 -9.74 -13.96
N SER A 55 -22.82 -9.51 -13.06
CA SER A 55 -23.36 -8.16 -12.81
C SER A 55 -22.31 -7.24 -12.19
N ILE A 56 -21.46 -7.78 -11.32
CA ILE A 56 -20.41 -7.03 -10.64
C ILE A 56 -19.24 -6.79 -11.59
N GLN A 57 -18.89 -7.74 -12.45
CA GLN A 57 -17.89 -7.56 -13.49
C GLN A 57 -18.27 -6.39 -14.42
N LEU A 58 -19.52 -6.35 -14.91
CA LEU A 58 -20.02 -5.24 -15.74
C LEU A 58 -19.98 -3.90 -14.98
N ALA A 59 -20.28 -3.90 -13.69
CA ALA A 59 -20.16 -2.71 -12.86
C ALA A 59 -18.69 -2.27 -12.74
N LEU A 60 -17.76 -3.18 -12.49
CA LEU A 60 -16.32 -2.89 -12.39
C LEU A 60 -15.74 -2.40 -13.72
N GLU A 61 -16.17 -2.93 -14.85
CA GLU A 61 -15.81 -2.45 -16.19
C GLU A 61 -16.28 -1.00 -16.40
N LYS A 62 -17.56 -0.73 -16.12
CA LYS A 62 -18.12 0.63 -16.24
C LYS A 62 -17.41 1.62 -15.31
N VAL A 63 -17.03 1.17 -14.12
CA VAL A 63 -16.30 1.98 -13.14
C VAL A 63 -14.87 2.21 -13.56
N SER A 64 -14.23 1.26 -14.24
CA SER A 64 -12.85 1.37 -14.70
C SER A 64 -12.73 2.26 -15.94
N SER A 65 -13.79 2.39 -16.73
CA SER A 65 -13.80 3.21 -17.95
C SER A 65 -13.40 4.67 -17.67
N GLY A 66 -12.39 5.14 -18.40
CA GLY A 66 -11.88 6.51 -18.28
C GLY A 66 -11.04 6.77 -17.02
N ARG A 67 -10.60 5.72 -16.32
CA ARG A 67 -9.80 5.82 -15.08
C ARG A 67 -8.52 4.98 -15.20
N THR A 68 -7.53 5.34 -14.40
CA THR A 68 -6.37 4.46 -14.20
C THR A 68 -6.78 3.37 -13.23
N THR A 69 -6.94 2.13 -13.71
CA THR A 69 -7.29 1.00 -12.86
C THR A 69 -6.12 0.04 -12.70
N ILE A 70 -5.77 -0.28 -11.45
CA ILE A 70 -4.82 -1.32 -11.09
C ILE A 70 -5.62 -2.49 -10.53
N ILE A 71 -5.48 -3.66 -11.14
CA ILE A 71 -6.20 -4.87 -10.74
C ILE A 71 -5.20 -5.90 -10.23
N ILE A 72 -5.43 -6.37 -9.01
CA ILE A 72 -4.77 -7.55 -8.43
C ILE A 72 -5.82 -8.66 -8.47
N ALA A 73 -5.63 -9.64 -9.36
CA ALA A 73 -6.65 -10.64 -9.64
C ALA A 73 -6.12 -12.06 -9.50
N HIS A 74 -6.95 -12.92 -8.92
CA HIS A 74 -6.82 -14.37 -8.94
C HIS A 74 -7.68 -15.04 -10.02
N ARG A 75 -8.58 -14.29 -10.69
CA ARG A 75 -9.51 -14.81 -11.72
C ARG A 75 -9.12 -14.37 -13.12
N LEU A 76 -9.06 -15.33 -14.04
CA LEU A 76 -8.70 -15.13 -15.44
C LEU A 76 -9.58 -14.09 -16.16
N SER A 77 -10.88 -14.13 -15.90
CA SER A 77 -11.88 -13.27 -16.56
C SER A 77 -11.58 -11.79 -16.34
N THR A 78 -11.09 -11.42 -15.16
CA THR A 78 -10.78 -10.03 -14.82
C THR A 78 -9.44 -9.56 -15.40
N ILE A 79 -8.54 -10.49 -15.76
CA ILE A 79 -7.19 -10.16 -16.26
C ILE A 79 -7.16 -10.07 -17.79
N ARG A 80 -8.06 -10.80 -18.47
CA ARG A 80 -8.07 -10.91 -19.94
C ARG A 80 -8.17 -9.56 -20.65
N ASP A 81 -9.01 -8.67 -20.10
CA ASP A 81 -9.36 -7.40 -20.73
C ASP A 81 -8.45 -6.24 -20.28
N CYS A 82 -7.39 -6.54 -19.53
CA CYS A 82 -6.42 -5.53 -19.11
C CYS A 82 -5.57 -5.05 -20.29
N ASP A 83 -5.39 -3.74 -20.42
CA ASP A 83 -4.51 -3.12 -21.42
C ASP A 83 -3.05 -3.61 -21.29
N ARG A 84 -2.60 -3.80 -20.04
CA ARG A 84 -1.24 -4.24 -19.69
C ARG A 84 -1.29 -5.13 -18.46
N ILE A 85 -0.60 -6.27 -18.52
CA ILE A 85 -0.51 -7.26 -17.45
C ILE A 85 0.94 -7.34 -17.00
N PHE A 86 1.14 -7.36 -15.70
CA PHE A 86 2.43 -7.56 -15.05
C PHE A 86 2.39 -8.89 -14.28
N VAL A 87 3.31 -9.78 -14.59
CA VAL A 87 3.51 -11.02 -13.86
C VAL A 87 4.59 -10.79 -12.82
N VAL A 88 4.23 -10.97 -11.56
CA VAL A 88 5.15 -10.80 -10.43
C VAL A 88 5.51 -12.17 -9.85
N GLU A 89 6.80 -12.47 -9.78
CA GLU A 89 7.33 -13.68 -9.14
C GLU A 89 8.51 -13.28 -8.25
N ASN A 90 8.53 -13.75 -6.99
CA ASN A 90 9.57 -13.41 -6.01
C ASN A 90 9.81 -11.90 -5.80
N GLY A 91 8.78 -11.08 -5.98
CA GLY A 91 8.86 -9.63 -5.83
C GLY A 91 9.43 -8.88 -7.03
N GLU A 92 9.69 -9.56 -8.15
CA GLU A 92 10.17 -8.97 -9.40
C GLU A 92 9.14 -9.15 -10.53
N ILE A 93 9.12 -8.21 -11.47
CA ILE A 93 8.31 -8.33 -12.69
C ILE A 93 9.06 -9.26 -13.65
N VAL A 94 8.52 -10.45 -13.86
CA VAL A 94 9.13 -11.47 -14.73
C VAL A 94 8.56 -11.46 -16.15
N GLU A 95 7.31 -11.00 -16.32
CA GLU A 95 6.71 -10.82 -17.63
C GLU A 95 5.83 -9.57 -17.66
N GLU A 96 5.70 -9.00 -18.86
CA GLU A 96 4.92 -7.80 -19.11
C GLU A 96 4.34 -7.84 -20.52
N GLY A 97 3.06 -7.51 -20.65
CA GLY A 97 2.40 -7.34 -21.94
C GLY A 97 0.89 -7.44 -21.86
N SER A 98 0.23 -7.37 -23.02
CA SER A 98 -1.19 -7.71 -23.14
C SER A 98 -1.40 -9.23 -22.99
N HIS A 99 -2.65 -9.63 -22.74
CA HIS A 99 -3.06 -11.04 -22.64
C HIS A 99 -2.53 -11.88 -23.82
N HIS A 100 -2.73 -11.39 -25.05
CA HIS A 100 -2.31 -12.10 -26.25
C HIS A 100 -0.79 -12.19 -26.41
N GLN A 101 -0.05 -11.14 -26.03
CA GLN A 101 1.41 -11.16 -26.08
C GLN A 101 1.97 -12.19 -25.10
N LEU A 102 1.49 -12.17 -23.85
CA LEU A 102 1.94 -13.09 -22.81
C LEU A 102 1.54 -14.55 -23.10
N LEU A 103 0.37 -14.79 -23.69
CA LEU A 103 0.00 -16.13 -24.17
C LEU A 103 0.94 -16.67 -25.25
N ARG A 104 1.39 -15.81 -26.19
CA ARG A 104 2.32 -16.21 -27.25
C ARG A 104 3.73 -16.50 -26.73
N LEU A 105 4.17 -15.79 -25.69
CA LEU A 105 5.44 -16.07 -25.03
C LEU A 105 5.45 -17.47 -24.39
N ASN A 106 4.28 -18.01 -24.03
CA ASN A 106 4.10 -19.35 -23.48
C ASN A 106 4.97 -19.62 -22.24
N GLN A 107 5.12 -18.61 -21.38
CA GLN A 107 5.89 -18.65 -20.13
C GLN A 107 4.98 -18.80 -18.89
N ARG A 108 5.28 -18.14 -17.76
CA ARG A 108 4.54 -18.26 -16.49
C ARG A 108 3.09 -17.87 -16.67
N TYR A 109 2.82 -16.72 -17.30
CA TYR A 109 1.45 -16.26 -17.53
C TYR A 109 0.60 -17.34 -18.23
N ALA A 110 1.09 -17.86 -19.35
CA ALA A 110 0.40 -18.88 -20.14
C ALA A 110 0.22 -20.19 -19.36
N SER A 111 1.20 -20.55 -18.52
CA SER A 111 1.09 -21.73 -17.64
C SER A 111 -0.05 -21.58 -16.63
N TRP A 112 -0.20 -20.41 -16.00
CA TRP A 112 -1.30 -20.13 -15.07
C TRP A 112 -2.66 -20.13 -15.76
N ILE A 113 -2.74 -19.57 -16.98
CA ILE A 113 -3.96 -19.62 -17.78
C ILE A 113 -4.37 -21.07 -18.05
N LYS A 114 -3.44 -21.93 -18.45
CA LYS A 114 -3.70 -23.35 -18.73
C LYS A 114 -4.18 -24.12 -17.50
N ILE A 115 -3.59 -23.87 -16.33
CA ILE A 115 -4.00 -24.50 -15.07
C ILE A 115 -5.43 -24.07 -14.71
N GLN A 116 -5.72 -22.77 -14.79
CA GLN A 116 -7.03 -22.22 -14.44
C GLN A 116 -8.14 -22.61 -15.43
N GLN A 117 -7.79 -22.85 -16.71
CA GLN A 117 -8.69 -23.41 -17.71
C GLN A 117 -8.88 -24.92 -17.55
N GLY A 118 -7.84 -25.64 -17.10
CA GLY A 118 -7.88 -27.08 -16.81
C GLY A 118 -8.77 -27.45 -15.62
N GLU A 119 -8.95 -26.54 -14.66
CA GLU A 119 -9.93 -26.67 -13.56
C GLU A 119 -11.38 -26.37 -13.98
N LYS A 120 -11.59 -25.79 -15.17
CA LYS A 120 -12.89 -25.44 -15.76
C LYS A 120 -13.14 -26.12 -17.11
N ALA A 121 -12.90 -27.42 -17.21
CA ALA A 121 -13.36 -28.20 -18.35
C ALA A 121 -14.89 -28.45 -18.23
N GLU A 122 -15.68 -27.44 -18.56
CA GLU A 122 -16.98 -27.52 -19.25
C GLU A 122 -17.59 -26.11 -19.34
N THR A 123 -17.31 -25.39 -20.43
CA THR A 123 -18.30 -24.72 -21.28
C THR A 123 -17.60 -24.00 -22.43
N ALA A 124 -18.17 -24.17 -23.62
CA ALA A 124 -17.71 -23.62 -24.88
C ALA A 124 -17.79 -22.10 -24.89
N ASP A 125 -16.78 -21.46 -25.47
CA ASP A 125 -17.00 -20.44 -26.51
C ASP A 125 -15.67 -20.10 -27.18
N ALA A 126 -15.53 -20.64 -28.39
CA ALA A 126 -14.60 -20.14 -29.39
C ALA A 126 -15.36 -19.07 -30.18
N VAL A 127 -14.92 -17.81 -30.09
CA VAL A 127 -15.31 -16.77 -31.06
C VAL A 127 -14.06 -15.99 -31.46
N THR A 128 -13.73 -16.13 -32.73
CA THR A 128 -12.85 -15.29 -33.56
C THR A 128 -13.31 -13.83 -33.58
N GLU A 129 -12.41 -12.86 -33.46
CA GLU A 129 -12.47 -11.58 -34.23
C GLU A 129 -11.19 -10.71 -34.11
N GLU A 130 -11.12 -9.75 -35.03
CA GLU A 130 -10.02 -9.02 -35.67
C GLU A 130 -9.21 -7.98 -34.85
N PRO A 131 -8.05 -7.48 -35.37
CA PRO A 131 -7.13 -6.64 -34.59
C PRO A 131 -7.63 -5.20 -34.41
N VAL A 132 -7.76 -4.78 -33.15
CA VAL A 132 -8.06 -3.39 -32.79
C VAL A 132 -6.80 -2.53 -32.92
N SER A 133 -6.87 -1.51 -33.78
CA SER A 133 -5.78 -0.56 -34.03
C SER A 133 -5.48 0.31 -32.80
N ALA A 134 -4.21 0.37 -32.40
CA ALA A 134 -3.72 1.24 -31.34
C ALA A 134 -3.91 2.73 -31.70
N ARG A 135 -4.75 3.44 -30.93
CA ARG A 135 -4.76 4.91 -30.91
C ARG A 135 -3.83 5.40 -29.81
N ALA A 136 -2.69 5.98 -30.20
CA ALA A 136 -1.84 6.75 -29.32
C ALA A 136 -2.57 8.02 -28.87
N ILE A 137 -2.89 8.11 -27.58
CA ILE A 137 -3.32 9.36 -26.95
C ILE A 137 -2.06 10.08 -26.46
N LYS A 138 -1.74 11.21 -27.08
CA LYS A 138 -0.83 12.22 -26.54
C LYS A 138 -1.53 12.90 -25.36
N THR A 139 -1.04 12.70 -24.14
CA THR A 139 -1.37 13.57 -23.01
C THR A 139 -0.20 14.48 -22.69
N THR A 140 -0.43 15.79 -22.82
CA THR A 140 0.44 16.82 -22.27
C THR A 140 0.34 16.84 -20.74
N PRO A 141 1.44 17.08 -20.01
CA PRO A 141 1.46 16.96 -18.55
C PRO A 141 1.17 18.31 -17.89
N ASP A 142 -0.09 18.70 -17.73
CA ASP A 142 -0.47 19.70 -16.72
C ASP A 142 -2.00 19.83 -16.61
N ASP A 143 -2.65 18.99 -15.77
CA ASP A 143 -3.84 19.40 -14.99
C ASP A 143 -4.30 18.32 -13.96
N SER A 144 -3.37 17.71 -13.21
CA SER A 144 -3.71 16.57 -12.33
C SER A 144 -4.22 16.95 -10.93
N GLY A 145 -4.40 18.24 -10.61
CA GLY A 145 -4.74 18.68 -9.25
C GLY A 145 -3.67 18.36 -8.18
N ILE A 146 -2.53 17.80 -8.58
CA ILE A 146 -1.41 17.47 -7.70
C ILE A 146 -0.66 18.76 -7.36
N ARG A 147 -0.56 19.07 -6.07
CA ARG A 147 0.25 20.20 -5.60
C ARG A 147 1.73 19.84 -5.63
N TRP A 148 2.39 20.16 -6.75
CA TRP A 148 3.85 20.01 -6.86
C TRP A 148 4.57 21.01 -5.95
N LEU A 149 5.50 20.49 -5.16
CA LEU A 149 6.37 21.26 -4.27
C LEU A 149 7.74 21.41 -4.93
N SER A 150 8.18 22.65 -5.04
CA SER A 150 9.51 23.01 -5.54
C SER A 150 10.21 23.91 -4.53
N ARG A 151 11.53 24.04 -4.65
CA ARG A 151 12.30 24.92 -3.76
C ARG A 151 11.86 26.39 -3.84
N SER A 152 11.35 26.82 -4.99
CA SER A 152 10.84 28.18 -5.20
C SER A 152 9.56 28.48 -4.41
N SER A 153 8.77 27.45 -4.09
CA SER A 153 7.46 27.57 -3.44
C SER A 153 7.40 26.99 -2.03
N THR A 154 8.47 26.31 -1.61
CA THR A 154 8.52 25.52 -0.38
C THR A 154 9.86 25.69 0.31
N GLU A 155 9.81 25.89 1.61
CA GLU A 155 10.96 25.91 2.50
C GLU A 155 10.81 24.84 3.57
N LEU A 156 11.88 24.08 3.82
CA LEU A 156 11.92 23.04 4.85
C LEU A 156 12.83 23.43 5.99
N LEU A 157 12.30 23.32 7.20
CA LEU A 157 12.95 23.75 8.43
C LEU A 157 12.91 22.62 9.45
N GLN A 158 13.90 22.61 10.35
CA GLN A 158 13.91 21.69 11.47
C GLN A 158 13.92 22.49 12.77
N THR A 159 13.06 22.11 13.71
CA THR A 159 13.05 22.71 15.04
C THR A 159 14.23 22.21 15.89
N PRO A 160 14.59 22.90 16.99
CA PRO A 160 15.56 22.38 17.95
C PRO A 160 15.22 20.97 18.47
N GLN A 161 13.94 20.61 18.51
CA GLN A 161 13.42 19.30 18.90
C GLN A 161 13.46 18.26 17.77
N ARG A 162 14.19 18.54 16.66
CA ARG A 162 14.33 17.68 15.48
C ARG A 162 13.04 17.40 14.69
N GLU A 163 12.00 18.19 14.90
CA GLU A 163 10.75 18.12 14.16
C GLU A 163 10.89 18.83 12.80
N LEU A 164 10.39 18.21 11.73
CA LEU A 164 10.39 18.81 10.40
C LEU A 164 9.16 19.70 10.24
N GLN A 165 9.37 20.89 9.66
CA GLN A 165 8.33 21.86 9.32
C GLN A 165 8.46 22.24 7.84
N ALA A 166 7.35 22.60 7.22
CA ALA A 166 7.32 23.08 5.85
C ALA A 166 6.56 24.40 5.77
N ILE A 167 7.14 25.39 5.09
CA ILE A 167 6.42 26.61 4.71
C ILE A 167 6.12 26.49 3.22
N VAL A 168 4.85 26.48 2.84
CA VAL A 168 4.43 26.37 1.43
C VAL A 168 3.53 27.53 1.07
N LYS A 169 3.98 28.38 0.14
CA LYS A 169 3.27 29.63 -0.26
C LYS A 169 2.84 30.49 0.95
N GLY A 170 3.69 30.58 1.98
CA GLY A 170 3.44 31.38 3.19
C GLY A 170 2.66 30.66 4.31
N SER A 171 2.11 29.46 4.07
CA SER A 171 1.46 28.67 5.11
C SER A 171 2.46 27.75 5.82
N LEU A 172 2.51 27.82 7.15
CA LEU A 172 3.36 26.97 7.99
C LEU A 172 2.66 25.65 8.35
N TYR A 173 3.31 24.54 8.07
CA TYR A 173 2.91 23.19 8.46
C TYR A 173 3.92 22.65 9.48
N ARG A 174 3.41 22.15 10.61
CA ARG A 174 4.19 21.54 11.71
C ARG A 174 4.00 20.03 11.69
N GLY A 175 4.90 19.29 12.33
CA GLY A 175 4.86 17.83 12.37
C GLY A 175 4.92 17.20 10.98
N VAL A 176 5.66 17.83 10.07
CA VAL A 176 5.73 17.39 8.68
C VAL A 176 6.56 16.13 8.59
N PHE A 177 6.14 15.20 7.76
CA PHE A 177 6.92 14.01 7.43
C PHE A 177 6.85 13.72 5.94
N ALA A 178 7.90 13.07 5.43
CA ALA A 178 7.99 12.67 4.05
C ALA A 178 7.60 11.21 3.86
N LEU A 179 6.98 10.92 2.72
CA LEU A 179 6.61 9.59 2.25
C LEU A 179 7.16 9.35 0.84
N ARG A 180 7.89 8.25 0.61
CA ARG A 180 8.19 7.79 -0.77
C ARG A 180 6.94 7.21 -1.39
N CYS A 181 6.54 7.76 -2.53
CA CYS A 181 5.49 7.16 -3.37
C CYS A 181 6.01 5.90 -4.08
N PHE A 182 7.30 5.87 -4.47
CA PHE A 182 7.95 4.74 -5.15
C PHE A 182 9.28 4.36 -4.47
N PRO A 183 9.25 3.62 -3.34
CA PRO A 183 10.41 3.47 -2.46
C PRO A 183 11.57 2.63 -2.99
N ILE A 184 11.32 1.78 -3.99
CA ILE A 184 12.30 0.78 -4.49
C ILE A 184 13.13 1.37 -5.64
N GLU A 185 12.46 1.87 -6.67
CA GLU A 185 13.10 2.26 -7.94
C GLU A 185 13.56 3.72 -7.94
N HIS A 186 12.88 4.59 -7.21
CA HIS A 186 13.12 6.04 -7.29
C HIS A 186 13.16 6.71 -5.91
N LYS A 187 14.17 6.34 -5.11
CA LYS A 187 14.32 6.72 -3.68
C LYS A 187 14.32 8.23 -3.40
N ASP A 188 14.69 9.05 -4.37
CA ASP A 188 14.76 10.51 -4.27
C ASP A 188 13.72 11.23 -5.16
N HIS A 189 12.77 10.51 -5.75
CA HIS A 189 11.67 11.08 -6.56
C HIS A 189 10.31 10.81 -5.93
N TYR A 190 9.35 11.65 -6.29
CA TYR A 190 7.93 11.54 -5.87
C TYR A 190 7.80 11.36 -4.36
N LEU A 191 8.27 12.36 -3.61
CA LEU A 191 8.18 12.39 -2.16
C LEU A 191 6.96 13.20 -1.73
N SER A 192 5.97 12.54 -1.13
CA SER A 192 4.79 13.18 -0.56
C SER A 192 5.13 13.78 0.80
N LEU A 193 4.92 15.09 0.98
CA LEU A 193 5.00 15.73 2.29
C LEU A 193 3.61 15.76 2.92
N ARG A 194 3.53 15.30 4.17
CA ARG A 194 2.28 15.18 4.91
C ARG A 194 2.43 15.72 6.32
N PHE A 195 1.31 16.05 6.94
CA PHE A 195 1.24 16.45 8.35
C PHE A 195 -0.01 15.88 8.98
N VAL A 196 -0.06 15.89 10.32
CA VAL A 196 -1.26 15.54 11.08
C VAL A 196 -1.97 16.83 11.47
N ASN A 197 -3.24 16.95 11.11
CA ASN A 197 -4.05 18.11 11.45
C ASN A 197 -4.60 18.03 12.90
N GLU A 198 -5.31 19.08 13.34
CA GLU A 198 -5.89 19.15 14.69
C GLU A 198 -6.90 18.02 14.98
N SER A 199 -7.54 17.46 13.95
CA SER A 199 -8.44 16.31 14.05
C SER A 199 -7.71 14.96 14.05
N ASN A 200 -6.38 14.97 14.21
CA ASN A 200 -5.51 13.79 14.19
C ASN A 200 -5.57 12.99 12.87
N MET A 201 -5.94 13.65 11.76
CA MET A 201 -5.96 13.05 10.43
C MET A 201 -4.71 13.44 9.64
N THR A 202 -4.12 12.47 8.96
CA THR A 202 -3.01 12.73 8.03
C THR A 202 -3.52 13.42 6.77
N GLN A 203 -2.93 14.56 6.42
CA GLN A 203 -3.21 15.29 5.20
C GLN A 203 -1.95 15.49 4.37
N GLU A 204 -2.09 15.44 3.04
CA GLU A 204 -1.00 15.71 2.11
C GLU A 204 -0.87 17.21 1.84
N ILE A 205 0.34 17.74 2.00
CA ILE A 205 0.71 19.12 1.70
C ILE A 205 0.98 19.27 0.20
N GLY A 206 1.66 18.28 -0.38
CA GLY A 206 2.02 18.22 -1.79
C GLY A 206 3.16 17.22 -2.06
N ILE A 207 3.57 17.11 -3.32
CA ILE A 207 4.55 16.13 -3.77
C ILE A 207 5.79 16.83 -4.33
N ILE A 208 6.97 16.42 -3.87
CA ILE A 208 8.26 16.78 -4.45
C ILE A 208 8.56 15.80 -5.58
N ARG A 209 8.72 16.30 -6.82
CA ARG A 209 8.99 15.44 -7.98
C ARG A 209 10.37 14.79 -7.90
N ASP A 210 11.40 15.57 -7.56
CA ASP A 210 12.76 15.10 -7.35
C ASP A 210 13.52 16.02 -6.37
N LEU A 211 14.58 15.49 -5.77
CA LEU A 211 15.41 16.23 -4.82
C LEU A 211 16.58 17.01 -5.44
N ASN A 212 16.85 16.91 -6.74
CA ASN A 212 18.08 17.46 -7.34
C ASN A 212 18.14 18.99 -7.24
N GLY A 213 16.98 19.66 -7.22
CA GLY A 213 16.87 21.12 -7.05
C GLY A 213 16.84 21.63 -5.59
N TRP A 214 16.93 20.75 -4.60
CA TRP A 214 16.87 21.10 -3.17
C TRP A 214 18.26 21.25 -2.56
N SER A 215 18.42 22.09 -1.52
CA SER A 215 19.72 22.26 -0.87
C SER A 215 20.16 20.99 -0.14
N ARG A 216 21.47 20.77 0.04
CA ARG A 216 22.00 19.61 0.78
C ARG A 216 21.41 19.50 2.20
N LYS A 217 21.13 20.63 2.85
CA LYS A 217 20.50 20.67 4.17
C LYS A 217 19.08 20.10 4.12
N GLU A 218 18.27 20.53 3.16
CA GLU A 218 16.88 20.08 3.00
C GLU A 218 16.79 18.63 2.51
N GLN A 219 17.66 18.24 1.58
CA GLN A 219 17.79 16.84 1.18
C GLN A 219 18.11 15.95 2.39
N LYS A 220 19.02 16.38 3.27
CA LYS A 220 19.32 15.67 4.51
C LYS A 220 18.09 15.59 5.43
N LEU A 221 17.39 16.70 5.66
CA LEU A 221 16.16 16.70 6.48
C LEU A 221 15.09 15.74 5.96
N LEU A 222 14.88 15.71 4.64
CA LEU A 222 13.93 14.79 4.02
C LEU A 222 14.41 13.34 4.11
N ARG A 223 15.69 13.07 3.87
CA ARG A 223 16.26 11.73 4.05
C ARG A 223 16.17 11.26 5.50
N ASP A 224 16.42 12.13 6.47
CA ASP A 224 16.28 11.85 7.91
C ASP A 224 14.81 11.65 8.32
N SER A 225 13.86 12.27 7.62
CA SER A 225 12.42 12.03 7.80
C SER A 225 12.00 10.70 7.18
N LEU A 226 12.51 10.38 5.97
CA LEU A 226 12.22 9.14 5.25
C LEU A 226 12.86 7.91 5.91
N SER A 227 14.06 8.04 6.46
CA SER A 227 14.77 6.93 7.12
C SER A 227 14.02 6.39 8.31
N ARG A 228 13.24 7.24 9.00
CA ARG A 228 12.40 6.83 10.13
C ARG A 228 11.26 5.90 9.70
N ARG A 229 10.79 5.98 8.45
CA ARG A 229 9.51 5.36 8.02
C ARG A 229 9.61 4.32 6.91
N TYR A 230 10.69 4.31 6.13
CA TYR A 230 10.83 3.51 4.90
C TYR A 230 11.95 2.47 4.93
N LEU A 231 12.66 2.34 6.04
CA LEU A 231 13.65 1.30 6.19
C LEU A 231 13.18 0.38 7.29
N PHE A 232 13.21 -0.92 6.98
CA PHE A 232 13.27 -1.91 8.01
C PHE A 232 14.54 -1.66 8.82
N HIS A 233 14.38 -1.19 10.05
CA HIS A 233 15.48 -1.05 10.97
C HIS A 233 15.86 -2.44 11.46
N THR A 234 16.97 -3.00 10.99
CA THR A 234 17.42 -4.30 11.47
C THR A 234 18.05 -4.13 12.84
N ILE A 235 17.38 -4.63 13.87
CA ILE A 235 17.85 -4.60 15.25
C ILE A 235 19.10 -5.46 15.35
N GLN A 236 20.23 -4.81 15.61
CA GLN A 236 21.52 -5.47 15.83
C GLN A 236 21.76 -5.80 17.30
N ARG A 237 21.14 -5.04 18.22
CA ARG A 237 21.22 -5.26 19.67
C ARG A 237 20.03 -4.61 20.36
N ILE A 238 19.43 -5.30 21.34
CA ILE A 238 18.49 -4.69 22.28
C ILE A 238 19.23 -4.39 23.58
N HIS A 239 19.20 -3.13 24.02
CA HIS A 239 19.80 -2.70 25.29
C HIS A 239 18.84 -2.91 26.45
N SER A 240 17.54 -2.62 26.25
CA SER A 240 16.50 -2.91 27.24
C SER A 240 15.10 -2.98 26.63
N ILE A 241 14.23 -3.75 27.28
CA ILE A 241 12.79 -3.78 27.02
C ILE A 241 12.07 -3.49 28.34
N GLN A 242 11.22 -2.46 28.36
CA GLN A 242 10.45 -2.08 29.53
C GLN A 242 8.96 -2.17 29.23
N LYS A 243 8.20 -2.78 30.13
CA LYS A 243 6.73 -2.76 30.07
C LYS A 243 6.22 -1.55 30.86
N VAL A 244 5.52 -0.66 30.17
CA VAL A 244 4.80 0.45 30.80
C VAL A 244 3.32 0.34 30.41
N SER A 245 2.48 -0.08 31.36
CA SER A 245 1.04 -0.30 31.13
C SER A 245 0.75 -1.31 29.99
N ARG A 246 0.15 -0.87 28.88
CA ARG A 246 -0.17 -1.67 27.67
C ARG A 246 0.89 -1.57 26.56
N PHE A 247 2.02 -0.95 26.84
CA PHE A 247 3.08 -0.71 25.86
C PHE A 247 4.38 -1.41 26.26
N LEU A 248 5.17 -1.73 25.24
CA LEU A 248 6.56 -2.16 25.36
C LEU A 248 7.44 -1.03 24.81
N THR A 249 8.34 -0.53 25.64
CA THR A 249 9.36 0.46 25.24
C THR A 249 10.68 -0.27 25.02
N PHE A 250 11.28 -0.04 23.86
CA PHE A 250 12.55 -0.63 23.45
C PHE A 250 13.63 0.46 23.42
N SER A 251 14.81 0.11 23.90
CA SER A 251 16.06 0.82 23.61
C SER A 251 16.97 -0.16 22.88
N ALA A 252 17.38 0.18 21.65
CA ALA A 252 18.08 -0.74 20.76
C ALA A 252 19.07 -0.04 19.83
N SER A 253 20.09 -0.77 19.38
CA SER A 253 20.94 -0.39 18.26
C SER A 253 20.46 -1.07 16.98
N THR A 254 20.34 -0.31 15.90
CA THR A 254 19.96 -0.78 14.57
C THR A 254 21.10 -0.57 13.58
N ASP A 255 20.96 -1.12 12.38
CA ASP A 255 21.82 -0.84 11.22
C ASP A 255 21.89 0.66 10.84
N LEU A 256 20.95 1.47 11.34
CA LEU A 256 20.86 2.91 11.10
C LEU A 256 21.17 3.76 12.34
N GLY A 257 21.64 3.14 13.42
CA GLY A 257 22.00 3.79 14.68
C GLY A 257 21.07 3.43 15.85
N ASP A 258 21.29 4.11 16.98
CA ASP A 258 20.53 3.87 18.20
C ASP A 258 19.12 4.49 18.13
N VAL A 259 18.15 3.75 18.63
CA VAL A 259 16.73 4.09 18.60
C VAL A 259 16.08 3.78 19.94
N GLU A 260 15.10 4.61 20.30
CA GLU A 260 14.10 4.30 21.31
C GLU A 260 12.73 4.31 20.64
N PHE A 261 11.96 3.24 20.81
CA PHE A 261 10.65 3.11 20.18
C PHE A 261 9.66 2.39 21.08
N MET A 262 8.37 2.63 20.86
CA MET A 262 7.29 2.11 21.69
C MET A 262 6.29 1.32 20.86
N MET A 263 5.95 0.13 21.30
CA MET A 263 4.95 -0.73 20.67
C MET A 263 3.72 -0.87 21.55
N ARG A 264 2.53 -0.88 20.93
CA ARG A 264 1.32 -1.38 21.60
C ARG A 264 1.36 -2.89 21.63
N HIS A 265 0.81 -3.47 22.69
CA HIS A 265 0.44 -4.88 22.68
C HIS A 265 -0.47 -5.16 21.49
N ASN A 266 0.00 -6.00 20.56
CA ASN A 266 -0.78 -6.47 19.42
C ASN A 266 -1.06 -7.97 19.61
N PRO A 267 -2.31 -8.38 19.88
CA PRO A 267 -2.66 -9.79 20.05
C PRO A 267 -2.64 -10.58 18.73
N ASP A 268 -2.64 -9.89 17.58
CA ASP A 268 -2.54 -10.53 16.27
C ASP A 268 -1.07 -10.81 15.92
N SER A 269 -0.80 -12.00 15.35
CA SER A 269 0.52 -12.41 14.89
C SER A 269 1.06 -11.39 13.87
N GLY A 270 2.13 -10.69 14.24
CA GLY A 270 2.79 -9.74 13.34
C GLY A 270 3.25 -10.44 12.06
N PRO A 271 3.20 -9.78 10.89
CA PRO A 271 3.62 -10.39 9.64
C PRO A 271 5.10 -10.81 9.71
N ARG A 272 5.37 -12.09 9.38
CA ARG A 272 6.74 -12.62 9.30
C ARG A 272 7.39 -12.18 7.99
N ILE A 273 8.69 -11.87 8.03
CA ILE A 273 9.49 -11.58 6.83
C ILE A 273 10.49 -12.72 6.62
N GLY A 274 10.33 -13.48 5.54
CA GLY A 274 11.22 -14.62 5.23
C GLY A 274 11.01 -15.83 6.17
N LYS A 275 12.08 -16.60 6.40
CA LYS A 275 12.02 -17.90 7.10
C LYS A 275 12.09 -17.82 8.64
N ALA A 276 12.36 -16.66 9.23
CA ALA A 276 12.76 -16.57 10.64
C ALA A 276 12.60 -15.18 11.28
N ASP A 277 12.77 -14.11 10.50
CA ASP A 277 12.87 -12.76 11.04
C ASP A 277 11.50 -12.13 11.34
N LYS A 278 11.44 -11.37 12.44
CA LYS A 278 10.20 -10.79 12.93
C LYS A 278 10.09 -9.31 12.60
N LEU A 279 8.91 -8.88 12.15
CA LEU A 279 8.59 -7.48 11.99
C LEU A 279 7.95 -6.92 13.25
N LEU A 280 8.59 -5.91 13.83
CA LEU A 280 8.04 -5.08 14.90
C LEU A 280 7.55 -3.77 14.29
N ILE A 281 6.37 -3.33 14.71
CA ILE A 281 5.78 -2.08 14.26
C ILE A 281 5.51 -1.22 15.50
N ASP A 282 6.10 -0.04 15.56
CA ASP A 282 5.88 0.89 16.66
C ASP A 282 4.57 1.70 16.48
N ILE A 283 4.24 2.52 17.47
CA ILE A 283 3.04 3.38 17.45
C ILE A 283 3.01 4.38 16.29
N ASP A 284 4.17 4.75 15.74
CA ASP A 284 4.34 5.69 14.64
C ASP A 284 4.39 5.01 13.26
N LYS A 285 4.25 3.67 13.25
CA LYS A 285 4.32 2.76 12.11
C LYS A 285 5.73 2.59 11.53
N ASN A 286 6.76 2.82 12.33
CA ASN A 286 8.13 2.49 11.95
C ASN A 286 8.31 0.97 12.04
N LEU A 287 9.07 0.44 11.08
CA LEU A 287 9.23 -1.00 10.88
C LEU A 287 10.61 -1.43 11.36
N TYR A 288 10.68 -2.36 12.32
CA TYR A 288 11.94 -2.92 12.80
C TYR A 288 11.98 -4.42 12.52
N ILE A 289 13.06 -4.89 11.91
CA ILE A 289 13.33 -6.32 11.79
C ILE A 289 14.08 -6.75 13.05
N LEU A 290 13.54 -7.74 13.75
CA LEU A 290 14.19 -8.46 14.83
C LEU A 290 14.68 -9.81 14.26
N PRO A 291 16.00 -9.98 14.02
CA PRO A 291 16.54 -11.23 13.50
C PRO A 291 16.37 -12.39 14.49
N GLU A 292 16.03 -13.58 14.01
CA GLU A 292 15.96 -14.76 14.90
C GLU A 292 17.32 -15.09 15.53
N SER A 293 18.40 -14.80 14.80
CA SER A 293 19.77 -15.00 15.27
C SER A 293 20.17 -14.05 16.41
N LEU A 294 19.35 -13.05 16.75
CA LEU A 294 19.69 -12.10 17.79
C LEU A 294 19.60 -12.76 19.17
N LEU A 295 20.71 -12.77 19.90
CA LEU A 295 20.76 -13.26 21.27
C LEU A 295 20.00 -12.32 22.21
N LEU A 296 18.93 -12.83 22.81
CA LEU A 296 18.11 -12.13 23.80
C LEU A 296 18.28 -12.78 25.18
N SER A 297 18.17 -11.98 26.24
CA SER A 297 18.09 -12.53 27.58
C SER A 297 16.83 -13.39 27.75
N LYS A 298 16.84 -14.35 28.67
CA LYS A 298 15.68 -15.21 28.94
C LYS A 298 14.45 -14.40 29.37
N ALA A 299 14.66 -13.27 30.06
CA ALA A 299 13.61 -12.37 30.49
C ALA A 299 13.01 -11.57 29.31
N ASP A 300 13.86 -11.02 28.44
CA ASP A 300 13.43 -10.25 27.26
C ASP A 300 12.73 -11.15 26.25
N ARG A 301 13.25 -12.37 26.05
CA ARG A 301 12.61 -13.38 25.21
C ARG A 301 11.23 -13.76 25.76
N GLY A 302 11.10 -13.97 27.07
CA GLY A 302 9.81 -14.25 27.70
C GLY A 302 8.81 -13.09 27.63
N LEU A 303 9.28 -11.83 27.67
CA LEU A 303 8.44 -10.65 27.45
C LEU A 303 7.96 -10.59 26.00
N LEU A 304 8.86 -10.78 25.03
CA LEU A 304 8.50 -10.81 23.62
C LEU A 304 7.53 -11.95 23.32
N GLU A 305 7.78 -13.17 23.81
CA GLU A 305 6.89 -14.33 23.65
C GLU A 305 5.49 -14.11 24.22
N ARG A 306 5.37 -13.32 25.30
CA ARG A 306 4.10 -13.06 25.99
C ARG A 306 3.26 -11.97 25.34
N TYR A 307 3.88 -11.01 24.68
CA TYR A 307 3.22 -9.79 24.18
C TYR A 307 3.35 -9.58 22.67
N ILE A 308 4.14 -10.41 22.01
CA ILE A 308 4.32 -10.47 20.56
C ILE A 308 4.09 -11.92 20.17
N TYR A 309 2.85 -12.24 19.80
CA TYR A 309 2.47 -13.61 19.41
C TYR A 309 3.25 -14.05 18.17
N TRP A 310 3.66 -15.32 18.17
CA TRP A 310 4.44 -15.99 17.13
C TRP A 310 3.58 -16.41 15.94
#